data_AF-A0A358L3B1-F1
#
_entry.id   AF-A0A358L3B1-F1
#
_cell.length_a   1.000
_cell.length_b   1.000
_cell.length_c   1.000
_cell.angle_alpha   90.00
_cell.angle_beta   90.00
_cell.angle_gamma   90.00
#
_symmetry.space_group_name_H-M   'P 1'
#
loop_
_entity.id
_entity.type
_entity.pdbx_description
1 polymer ?
#
loop_
_entity_poly.entity_id
_entity_poly.type
_entity_poly.pdbx_seq_one_letter_code
_entity_poly.pdbx_strand_id
1 'polypeptide(L)' 'WALEGVETRAQLLDSDAILHNTKDPYAFVRAAYFQRHDFLASDGKLIPQENPNAAAIQGDLNDIDAN' A
#
# COMPACT_ATOMS: atom_id res chain seq x y z
N TRP A 1 14.62 0.61 -21.21
CA TRP A 1 14.99 -0.54 -20.34
C TRP A 1 16.14 -0.24 -19.39
N ALA A 2 17.35 0.14 -19.83
CA ALA A 2 18.44 0.48 -18.89
C ALA A 2 18.32 1.89 -18.28
N LEU A 3 18.02 2.91 -19.10
CA LEU A 3 17.93 4.30 -18.65
C LEU A 3 16.76 4.53 -17.67
N GLU A 4 15.59 4.00 -17.99
CA GLU A 4 14.41 4.06 -17.10
C GLU A 4 14.66 3.37 -15.76
N GLY A 5 15.44 2.28 -15.74
CA GLY A 5 15.81 1.59 -14.51
C GLY A 5 16.75 2.41 -13.62
N VAL A 6 17.71 3.12 -14.22
CA VAL A 6 18.62 4.02 -13.50
C VAL A 6 17.86 5.22 -12.94
N GLU A 7 16.97 5.82 -13.73
CA GLU A 7 16.12 6.94 -13.30
C GLU A 7 15.22 6.53 -12.11
N THR A 8 14.53 5.40 -12.22
CA THR A 8 13.67 4.89 -11.14
C THR A 8 14.46 4.63 -9.86
N ARG A 9 15.69 4.11 -9.98
CA ARG A 9 16.56 3.88 -8.83
C ARG A 9 17.05 5.19 -8.20
N ALA A 10 17.37 6.20 -9.00
CA ALA A 10 17.76 7.50 -8.49
C ALA A 10 16.63 8.15 -7.69
N GLN A 11 15.38 8.05 -8.18
CA GLN A 11 14.20 8.55 -7.48
C GLN A 11 13.92 7.82 -6.16
N LEU A 12 14.26 6.52 -6.07
CA LEU A 12 14.05 5.71 -4.88
C LEU A 12 15.22 5.77 -3.88
N LEU A 13 16.29 6.50 -4.17
CA LEU A 13 17.51 6.53 -3.34
C LEU A 13 17.21 6.99 -1.90
N ASP A 14 16.34 7.98 -1.73
CA ASP A 14 15.95 8.49 -0.41
C ASP A 14 15.07 7.51 0.38
N SER A 15 14.38 6.61 -0.32
CA SER A 15 13.49 5.59 0.27
C SER A 15 14.20 4.25 0.53
N ASP A 16 15.46 4.12 0.12
CA ASP A 16 16.24 2.88 0.23
C ASP A 16 16.43 2.45 1.70
N ALA A 17 16.50 3.41 2.62
CA ALA A 17 16.56 3.15 4.07
C ALA A 17 15.33 2.39 4.60
N ILE A 18 14.15 2.58 3.99
CA ILE A 18 12.92 1.87 4.37
C ILE A 18 13.05 0.38 4.06
N LEU A 19 13.59 0.05 2.89
CA LEU A 19 13.82 -1.33 2.49
C LEU A 19 14.85 -2.01 3.41
N HIS A 20 15.93 -1.30 3.74
CA HIS A 20 17.00 -1.82 4.61
C HIS A 20 16.57 -2.03 6.07
N ASN A 21 15.63 -1.23 6.57
CA ASN A 21 15.12 -1.36 7.94
C ASN A 21 13.96 -2.36 8.05
N THR A 22 13.56 -3.00 6.96
CA THR A 22 12.46 -3.98 6.97
C THR A 22 12.96 -5.36 7.37
N LYS A 23 12.20 -6.04 8.23
CA LYS A 23 12.54 -7.39 8.74
C LYS A 23 12.66 -8.45 7.64
N ASP A 24 11.85 -8.34 6.59
CA ASP A 24 11.88 -9.19 5.40
C ASP A 24 11.78 -8.32 4.12
N PRO A 25 12.93 -7.90 3.55
CA PRO A 25 12.97 -7.07 2.35
C PRO A 25 12.34 -7.74 1.12
N TYR A 26 12.46 -9.08 1.00
CA TYR A 26 11.92 -9.80 -0.15
C TYR A 26 10.39 -9.84 -0.11
N ALA A 27 9.81 -10.18 1.05
CA ALA A 27 8.36 -10.17 1.21
C ALA A 27 7.77 -8.78 0.99
N PHE A 28 8.45 -7.72 1.45
CA PHE A 28 8.04 -6.35 1.23
C PHE A 28 7.98 -5.98 -0.25
N VAL A 29 9.06 -6.20 -1.00
CA VAL A 29 9.11 -5.91 -2.44
C VAL A 29 8.09 -6.75 -3.21
N ARG A 30 7.94 -8.03 -2.84
CA ARG A 30 6.94 -8.93 -3.42
C ARG A 30 5.52 -8.40 -3.22
N ALA A 31 5.18 -7.94 -2.01
CA ALA A 31 3.86 -7.40 -1.72
C ALA A 31 3.59 -6.11 -2.50
N ALA A 32 4.55 -5.17 -2.51
CA ALA A 32 4.44 -3.92 -3.26
C ALA A 32 4.27 -4.16 -4.78
N TYR A 33 4.96 -5.17 -5.33
CA TYR A 33 4.81 -5.58 -6.73
C TYR A 33 3.37 -5.99 -7.05
N PHE A 34 2.79 -6.90 -6.26
CA PHE A 34 1.41 -7.32 -6.47
C PHE A 34 0.42 -6.18 -6.25
N GLN A 35 0.57 -5.38 -5.19
CA GLN A 35 -0.31 -4.23 -4.94
C GLN A 35 -0.35 -3.25 -6.13
N ARG A 36 0.81 -2.94 -6.73
CA ARG A 36 0.88 -2.07 -7.93
C ARG A 36 0.20 -2.72 -9.12
N HIS A 37 0.45 -4.00 -9.37
CA HIS A 37 -0.13 -4.71 -10.51
C HIS A 37 -1.64 -4.91 -10.36
N ASP A 38 -2.13 -5.19 -9.16
CA ASP A 38 -3.56 -5.31 -8.85
C ASP A 38 -4.27 -3.96 -9.05
N PHE A 39 -3.64 -2.85 -8.64
CA PHE A 39 -4.17 -1.51 -8.88
C PHE A 39 -4.30 -1.18 -10.38
N LEU A 40 -3.25 -1.51 -11.16
CA LEU A 40 -3.26 -1.31 -12.61
C LEU A 40 -4.30 -2.22 -13.30
N ALA A 41 -4.46 -3.46 -12.83
CA ALA A 41 -5.46 -4.39 -13.35
C ALA A 41 -6.89 -3.99 -12.97
N SER A 42 -7.07 -3.24 -11.89
CA SER A 42 -8.36 -2.76 -11.40
C SER A 42 -8.77 -1.39 -11.98
N ASP A 43 -8.13 -0.95 -13.07
CA ASP A 43 -8.30 0.38 -13.69
C ASP A 43 -8.15 1.54 -12.68
N GLY A 44 -7.25 1.39 -11.72
CA GLY A 44 -7.00 2.39 -10.68
C GLY A 44 -8.07 2.45 -9.59
N LYS A 45 -9.00 1.48 -9.54
CA LYS A 45 -9.92 1.33 -8.41
C LYS A 45 -9.20 0.64 -7.27
N LEU A 46 -9.17 1.29 -6.11
CA LEU A 46 -8.70 0.67 -4.89
C LEU A 46 -9.72 -0.39 -4.47
N ILE A 47 -9.28 -1.63 -4.35
CA ILE A 47 -10.07 -2.68 -3.70
C ILE A 47 -10.07 -2.31 -2.21
N PRO A 48 -11.22 -1.95 -1.62
CA PRO A 48 -11.27 -1.64 -0.21
C PRO A 48 -10.84 -2.88 0.57
N GLN A 49 -9.86 -2.72 1.46
CA GLN A 49 -9.63 -3.74 2.49
C GLN A 49 -10.87 -3.70 3.39
N GLU A 50 -11.74 -4.72 3.28
CA GLU A 50 -12.85 -4.87 4.21
C GLU A 50 -12.27 -5.05 5.62
N ASN A 51 -12.42 -4.01 6.44
CA ASN A 51 -12.03 -4.10 7.84
C ASN A 51 -13.10 -4.93 8.56
N PRO A 52 -12.78 -6.12 9.10
CA PRO A 52 -13.76 -6.97 9.78
C PRO A 52 -14.36 -6.29 11.01
N ASN A 53 -13.68 -5.28 11.57
CA ASN A 53 -14.17 -4.50 12.69
C ASN A 53 -15.00 -3.28 12.26
N ALA A 54 -15.09 -2.95 10.97
CA ALA A 54 -15.88 -1.80 10.49
C ALA A 54 -17.35 -1.92 10.88
N ALA A 55 -17.92 -3.13 10.76
CA ALA A 55 -19.30 -3.40 11.16
C ALA A 55 -19.52 -3.24 12.68
N ALA A 56 -18.52 -3.55 13.49
CA ALA A 56 -18.59 -3.42 14.95
C ALA A 56 -18.50 -1.96 15.41
N ILE A 57 -17.71 -1.14 14.74
CA ILE A 57 -17.47 0.28 15.11
C ILE A 57 -18.55 1.22 14.55
N GLN A 58 -19.29 0.79 13.51
CA GLN A 58 -20.33 1.62 12.88
C GLN A 58 -21.45 2.05 13.85
N GLY A 59 -21.80 1.22 14.84
CA GLY A 59 -22.77 1.57 15.87
C GLY A 59 -22.30 2.74 16.72
N ASP A 60 -21.08 2.63 17.26
CA ASP A 60 -20.47 3.66 18.12
C ASP A 60 -20.31 5.01 17.39
N LEU A 61 -20.01 4.99 16.08
CA LEU A 61 -19.89 6.21 15.28
C LEU A 61 -21.23 6.93 15.09
N ASN A 62 -22.33 6.19 14.94
CA ASN A 62 -23.66 6.78 14.80
C ASN A 62 -24.12 7.44 16.11
N ASP A 63 -23.74 6.89 17.25
CA ASP A 63 -24.07 7.45 18.58
C ASP A 63 -23.29 8.75 18.87
N ILE A 64 -22.09 8.91 18.31
CA ILE A 64 -21.28 10.13 18.42
C ILE A 64 -21.85 11.25 17.54
N ASP A 65 -22.33 10.94 16.33
CA ASP A 65 -22.89 11.93 15.39
C ASP A 65 -24.30 12.42 15.79
N ALA A 66 -24.95 11.72 16.72
CA ALA A 66 -26.28 12.05 17.23
C ALA A 66 -26.28 13.07 18.41
N ASN A 67 -25.12 13.55 18.87
CA ASN A 67 -24.96 14.57 19.93
C ASN A 67 -24.39 15.89 19.40
#